data_AF-A0A7S2UB52-F1
#
_entry.id   AF-A0A7S2UB52-F1
#
_cell.length_a   1.000
_cell.length_b   1.000
_cell.length_c   1.000
_cell.angle_alpha   90.00
_cell.angle_beta   90.00
_cell.angle_gamma   90.00
#
_symmetry.space_group_name_H-M   'P 1'
#
loop_
_entity.id
_entity.type
_entity.pdbx_description
1 polymer ?
#
loop_
_entity_poly.entity_id
_entity_poly.type
_entity_poly.pdbx_seq_one_letter_code
_entity_poly.pdbx_strand_id
1 'polypeptide(L)'
;MAEATKVTTSARDVLLYIPNLIGYLRVLFTLGSFVMMIFFPEQWFVATILYVSSFVGDLFDGMAARSFNQCSSYGGLLDMVTDRCSTMGLLYILSGEYAGTKYASAYRMLFVGLILLDISSHWCQQFSTSVMNQAHHKSDNANAGRFFLVRWYYKYYYFFGYCCVGAEFTYVTLYMMAHHSHPWLSHALHILVPACATKQLVNIVQLTSACHAVASHDAELKNK
;
A
#
# COMPACT_ATOMS: atom_id res chain seq x y z
N MET A 1 15.74 -42.11 -21.96
CA MET A 1 15.51 -40.66 -21.79
C MET A 1 14.59 -40.52 -20.59
N ALA A 2 15.09 -40.04 -19.46
CA ALA A 2 14.28 -39.89 -18.25
C ALA A 2 13.32 -38.71 -18.45
N GLU A 3 12.02 -39.00 -18.40
CA GLU A 3 10.95 -38.03 -18.40
C GLU A 3 11.10 -37.18 -17.14
N ALA A 4 11.42 -35.89 -17.30
CA ALA A 4 11.56 -34.98 -16.17
C ALA A 4 10.22 -34.90 -15.45
N THR A 5 10.14 -35.45 -14.23
CA THR A 5 8.95 -35.42 -13.39
C THR A 5 8.52 -33.97 -13.25
N LYS A 6 7.41 -33.60 -13.89
CA LYS A 6 6.86 -32.25 -13.83
C LYS A 6 6.41 -32.02 -12.40
N VAL A 7 7.23 -31.34 -11.60
CA VAL A 7 6.88 -31.00 -10.21
C VAL A 7 5.62 -30.16 -10.26
N THR A 8 4.50 -30.75 -9.85
CA THR A 8 3.21 -30.06 -9.80
C THR A 8 3.18 -29.19 -8.55
N THR A 9 3.24 -27.87 -8.72
CA THR A 9 3.03 -26.93 -7.63
C THR A 9 1.61 -27.03 -7.12
N SER A 10 1.45 -27.35 -5.84
CA SER A 10 0.17 -27.37 -5.14
C SER A 10 -0.19 -25.99 -4.58
N ALA A 11 -1.45 -25.79 -4.19
CA ALA A 11 -1.87 -24.57 -3.50
C ALA A 11 -1.09 -24.35 -2.19
N ARG A 12 -0.75 -25.44 -1.48
CA ARG A 12 0.05 -25.39 -0.25
C ARG A 12 1.45 -24.84 -0.52
N ASP A 13 2.06 -25.20 -1.65
CA ASP A 13 3.38 -24.71 -2.01
C ASP A 13 3.35 -23.20 -2.24
N VAL A 14 2.32 -22.70 -2.94
CA VAL A 14 2.13 -21.25 -3.15
C VAL A 14 1.95 -20.52 -1.82
N LEU A 15 1.13 -21.03 -0.91
CA LEU A 15 0.96 -20.43 0.43
C LEU A 15 2.26 -20.38 1.23
N LEU A 16 3.16 -21.33 1.01
CA LEU A 16 4.45 -21.45 1.71
C LEU A 16 5.64 -20.88 0.91
N TYR A 17 5.39 -20.17 -0.18
CA TYR A 17 6.46 -19.45 -0.88
C TYR A 17 7.16 -18.47 0.05
N ILE A 18 8.47 -18.34 -0.12
CA ILE A 18 9.33 -17.47 0.67
C ILE A 18 8.78 -16.02 0.75
N PRO A 19 8.38 -15.35 -0.36
CA PRO A 19 7.76 -14.03 -0.28
C PRO A 19 6.48 -14.00 0.56
N ASN A 20 5.65 -15.06 0.52
CA ASN A 20 4.40 -15.11 1.28
C ASN A 20 4.64 -15.32 2.78
N LEU A 21 5.67 -16.07 3.15
CA LEU A 21 6.12 -16.17 4.54
C LEU A 21 6.60 -14.82 5.09
N ILE A 22 7.31 -14.03 4.27
CA ILE A 22 7.67 -12.65 4.61
C ILE A 22 6.40 -11.81 4.77
N GLY A 23 5.44 -11.94 3.86
CA GLY A 23 4.13 -11.30 3.97
C GLY A 23 3.39 -11.61 5.28
N TYR A 24 3.37 -12.87 5.72
CA TYR A 24 2.78 -13.23 7.02
C TYR A 24 3.54 -12.61 8.20
N LEU A 25 4.87 -12.53 8.13
CA LEU A 25 5.67 -11.85 9.14
C LEU A 25 5.35 -10.35 9.20
N ARG A 26 5.15 -9.69 8.05
CA ARG A 26 4.70 -8.28 7.98
C ARG A 26 3.36 -8.08 8.68
N VAL A 27 2.40 -8.98 8.46
CA VAL A 27 1.10 -8.95 9.15
C VAL A 27 1.31 -9.02 10.67
N LEU A 28 2.15 -9.94 11.16
CA LEU A 28 2.44 -10.07 12.59
C LEU A 28 3.14 -8.82 13.16
N PHE A 29 4.10 -8.24 12.45
CA PHE A 29 4.76 -7.00 12.87
C PHE A 29 3.80 -5.81 12.90
N THR A 30 2.91 -5.71 11.92
CA THR A 30 1.87 -4.67 11.88
C THR A 30 0.92 -4.80 13.06
N LEU A 31 0.37 -6.00 13.30
CA LEU A 31 -0.51 -6.25 14.43
C LEU A 31 0.20 -6.03 15.77
N GLY A 32 1.44 -6.50 15.89
CA GLY A 32 2.28 -6.25 17.05
C GLY A 32 2.49 -4.76 17.28
N SER A 33 2.76 -3.98 16.23
CA SER A 33 2.89 -2.53 16.34
C SER A 33 1.62 -1.89 16.89
N PHE A 34 0.43 -2.26 16.40
CA PHE A 34 -0.84 -1.71 16.88
C PHE A 34 -1.13 -2.10 18.33
N VAL A 35 -0.81 -3.33 18.72
CA VAL A 35 -0.90 -3.76 20.13
C VAL A 35 -0.02 -2.87 21.01
N MET A 36 1.22 -2.61 20.59
CA MET A 36 2.12 -1.73 21.33
C MET A 36 1.60 -0.29 21.38
N MET A 37 1.12 0.27 20.26
CA MET A 37 0.58 1.64 20.20
C MET A 37 -0.64 1.82 21.11
N ILE A 38 -1.53 0.82 21.20
CA ILE A 38 -2.80 0.93 21.92
C ILE A 38 -2.64 0.59 23.42
N PHE A 39 -1.95 -0.51 23.75
CA PHE A 39 -1.90 -1.03 25.11
C PHE A 39 -0.66 -0.57 25.89
N PHE A 40 0.40 -0.16 25.21
CA PHE A 40 1.68 0.23 25.82
C PHE A 40 2.22 1.53 25.21
N PRO A 41 1.47 2.65 25.24
CA PRO A 41 1.82 3.90 24.55
C PRO A 41 3.17 4.47 24.98
N GLU A 42 3.59 4.27 26.23
CA GLU A 42 4.91 4.66 26.74
C GLU A 42 6.07 4.01 25.96
N GLN A 43 5.82 2.87 25.30
CA GLN A 43 6.78 2.14 24.46
C GLN A 43 6.65 2.48 22.97
N TRP A 44 6.27 3.73 22.65
CA TRP A 44 6.09 4.25 21.28
C TRP A 44 7.28 3.95 20.35
N PHE A 45 8.51 3.91 20.87
CA PHE A 45 9.71 3.59 20.09
C PHE A 45 9.69 2.14 19.58
N VAL A 46 9.32 1.18 20.43
CA VAL A 46 9.21 -0.24 20.05
C VAL A 46 8.08 -0.42 19.03
N ALA A 47 6.95 0.25 19.26
CA ALA A 47 5.83 0.25 18.32
C ALA A 47 6.23 0.77 16.94
N THR A 48 7.01 1.86 16.90
CA THR A 48 7.53 2.46 15.66
C THR A 48 8.48 1.50 14.94
N ILE A 49 9.40 0.84 15.66
CA ILE A 49 10.31 -0.15 15.05
C ILE A 49 9.54 -1.30 14.42
N LEU A 50 8.52 -1.84 15.11
CA LEU A 50 7.70 -2.92 14.57
C LEU A 50 6.97 -2.50 13.29
N TYR A 51 6.35 -1.31 13.29
CA TYR A 51 5.65 -0.79 12.11
C TYR A 51 6.62 -0.58 10.94
N VAL A 52 7.75 0.10 11.18
CA VAL A 52 8.77 0.34 10.14
C VAL A 52 9.38 -0.96 9.63
N SER A 53 9.58 -1.96 10.48
CA SER A 53 10.05 -3.29 10.06
C SER A 53 9.06 -4.00 9.14
N SER A 54 7.76 -3.89 9.43
CA SER A 54 6.71 -4.38 8.53
C SER A 54 6.73 -3.66 7.18
N PHE A 55 6.83 -2.33 7.20
CA PHE A 55 6.88 -1.51 5.99
C PHE A 55 8.11 -1.82 5.12
N VAL A 56 9.30 -1.94 5.72
CA VAL A 56 10.52 -2.31 5.00
C VAL A 56 10.45 -3.75 4.47
N GLY A 57 9.73 -4.64 5.17
CA GLY A 57 9.48 -6.02 4.73
C GLY A 57 8.83 -6.13 3.35
N ASP A 58 8.04 -5.13 2.95
CA ASP A 58 7.40 -5.02 1.64
C ASP A 58 8.40 -5.12 0.47
N LEU A 59 9.49 -4.37 0.59
CA LEU A 59 10.53 -4.39 -0.42
C LEU A 59 11.15 -5.79 -0.54
N PHE A 60 11.32 -6.47 0.60
CA PHE A 60 11.97 -7.77 0.66
C PHE A 60 11.11 -8.90 0.12
N ASP A 61 9.79 -8.90 0.34
CA ASP A 61 8.93 -9.92 -0.26
C ASP A 61 8.89 -9.80 -1.79
N GLY A 62 8.84 -8.57 -2.33
CA GLY A 62 8.88 -8.34 -3.77
C GLY A 62 10.22 -8.76 -4.38
N MET A 63 11.33 -8.47 -3.68
CA MET A 63 12.66 -8.93 -4.09
C MET A 63 12.78 -10.45 -4.05
N ALA A 64 12.26 -11.11 -3.01
CA ALA A 64 12.26 -12.56 -2.89
C ALA A 64 11.40 -13.21 -3.99
N ALA A 65 10.20 -12.67 -4.25
CA ALA A 65 9.32 -13.17 -5.30
C ALA A 65 9.99 -13.18 -6.68
N ARG A 66 10.70 -12.10 -7.03
CA ARG A 66 11.44 -12.00 -8.30
C ARG A 66 12.68 -12.88 -8.33
N SER A 67 13.44 -12.94 -7.23
CA SER A 67 14.71 -13.69 -7.17
C SER A 67 14.49 -15.21 -7.16
N PHE A 68 13.43 -15.69 -6.50
CA PHE A 68 13.09 -17.12 -6.42
C PHE A 68 12.08 -17.56 -7.49
N ASN A 69 11.68 -16.66 -8.41
CA ASN A 69 10.65 -16.93 -9.41
C ASN A 69 9.32 -17.45 -8.80
N GLN A 70 8.94 -16.86 -7.66
CA GLN A 70 7.77 -17.23 -6.84
C GLN A 70 6.65 -16.17 -6.90
N CYS A 71 6.64 -15.34 -7.95
CA CYS A 71 5.55 -14.39 -8.21
C CYS A 71 4.21 -15.13 -8.36
N SER A 72 3.19 -14.70 -7.62
CA SER A 72 1.87 -15.34 -7.63
C SER A 72 0.75 -14.33 -7.39
N SER A 73 -0.45 -14.60 -7.90
CA SER A 73 -1.63 -13.76 -7.65
C SER A 73 -2.00 -13.71 -6.17
N TYR A 74 -1.76 -14.81 -5.43
CA TYR A 74 -1.94 -14.83 -3.98
C TYR A 74 -0.97 -13.90 -3.27
N GLY A 75 0.32 -13.92 -3.63
CA GLY A 75 1.31 -13.01 -3.05
C GLY A 75 0.96 -11.54 -3.32
N GLY A 76 0.54 -11.21 -4.55
CA GLY A 76 0.08 -9.85 -4.86
C GLY A 76 -1.20 -9.43 -4.12
N LEU A 77 -2.11 -10.37 -3.81
CA LEU A 77 -3.27 -10.13 -2.96
C LEU A 77 -2.84 -9.86 -1.51
N LEU A 78 -1.99 -10.73 -0.95
CA LEU A 78 -1.51 -10.64 0.43
C LEU A 78 -0.78 -9.31 0.66
N ASP A 79 0.10 -8.94 -0.25
CA ASP A 79 0.83 -7.69 -0.27
C ASP A 79 -0.11 -6.47 -0.21
N MET A 80 -1.03 -6.38 -1.17
CA MET A 80 -1.98 -5.28 -1.27
C MET A 80 -2.90 -5.17 -0.06
N VAL A 81 -3.38 -6.29 0.50
CA VAL A 81 -4.24 -6.25 1.68
C VAL A 81 -3.42 -5.80 2.91
N THR A 82 -2.21 -6.33 3.08
CA THR A 82 -1.34 -6.01 4.22
C THR A 82 -1.00 -4.52 4.25
N ASP A 83 -0.62 -3.95 3.11
CA ASP A 83 -0.38 -2.52 2.95
C ASP A 83 -1.57 -1.68 3.41
N ARG A 84 -2.74 -1.91 2.81
CA ARG A 84 -3.93 -1.09 3.05
C ARG A 84 -4.40 -1.20 4.50
N CYS A 85 -4.33 -2.40 5.09
CA CYS A 85 -4.64 -2.62 6.50
C CYS A 85 -3.64 -1.91 7.43
N SER A 86 -2.34 -1.90 7.08
CA SER A 86 -1.31 -1.23 7.87
C SER A 86 -1.50 0.30 7.89
N THR A 87 -1.64 0.93 6.72
CA THR A 87 -1.88 2.38 6.61
C THR A 87 -3.19 2.78 7.29
N MET A 88 -4.27 2.02 7.07
CA MET A 88 -5.57 2.29 7.69
C MET A 88 -5.50 2.21 9.23
N GLY A 89 -4.85 1.17 9.77
CA GLY A 89 -4.71 1.01 11.22
C GLY A 89 -3.88 2.12 11.85
N LEU A 90 -2.78 2.53 11.20
CA LEU A 90 -1.97 3.65 11.68
C LEU A 90 -2.75 4.97 11.66
N LEU A 91 -3.49 5.26 10.60
CA LEU A 91 -4.34 6.46 10.51
C LEU A 91 -5.47 6.46 11.56
N TYR A 92 -6.03 5.28 11.87
CA TYR A 92 -6.99 5.14 12.96
C TYR A 92 -6.37 5.47 14.32
N ILE A 93 -5.16 4.96 14.60
CA ILE A 93 -4.43 5.26 15.85
C ILE A 93 -4.12 6.75 15.93
N LEU A 94 -3.63 7.37 14.86
CA LEU A 94 -3.38 8.81 14.79
C LEU A 94 -4.64 9.65 15.06
N SER A 95 -5.81 9.19 14.62
CA SER A 95 -7.09 9.84 14.95
C SER A 95 -7.37 9.87 16.46
N GLY A 96 -6.91 8.85 17.20
CA GLY A 96 -6.93 8.83 18.66
C GLY A 96 -5.91 9.77 19.29
N GLU A 97 -4.65 9.72 18.83
CA GLU A 97 -3.55 10.53 19.36
C GLU A 97 -3.83 12.04 19.28
N TYR A 98 -4.44 12.50 18.18
CA TYR A 98 -4.74 13.91 17.96
C TYR A 98 -6.12 14.35 18.49
N ALA A 99 -6.86 13.47 19.17
CA ALA A 99 -8.22 13.74 19.65
C ALA A 99 -8.31 14.83 20.72
N GLY A 100 -7.25 15.05 21.51
CA GLY A 100 -7.19 16.09 22.55
C GLY A 100 -6.83 17.49 22.05
N THR A 101 -6.54 17.63 20.75
CA THR A 101 -6.04 18.90 20.18
C THR A 101 -7.19 19.86 19.85
N LYS A 102 -6.88 21.16 19.78
CA LYS A 102 -7.83 22.20 19.31
C LYS A 102 -8.45 21.88 17.94
N TYR A 103 -7.74 21.12 17.11
CA TYR A 103 -8.11 20.80 15.73
C TYR A 103 -8.58 19.33 15.58
N ALA A 104 -9.00 18.67 16.66
CA ALA A 104 -9.34 17.25 16.67
C ALA A 104 -10.32 16.84 15.56
N SER A 105 -11.42 17.59 15.35
CA SER A 105 -12.40 17.29 14.31
C SER A 105 -11.82 17.37 12.89
N ALA A 106 -10.90 18.32 12.65
CA ALA A 106 -10.24 18.46 11.36
C ALA A 106 -9.27 17.30 11.10
N TYR A 107 -8.49 16.89 12.11
CA TYR A 107 -7.62 15.71 12.01
C TYR A 107 -8.42 14.43 11.75
N ARG A 108 -9.53 14.22 12.48
CA ARG A 108 -10.41 13.07 12.25
C ARG A 108 -10.95 13.03 10.83
N MET A 109 -11.44 14.17 10.32
CA MET A 109 -11.94 14.25 8.95
C MET A 109 -10.82 13.99 7.93
N LEU A 110 -9.63 14.52 8.16
CA LEU A 110 -8.46 14.30 7.31
C LEU A 110 -8.10 12.81 7.26
N PHE A 111 -7.92 12.15 8.42
CA PHE A 111 -7.51 10.75 8.47
C PHE A 111 -8.58 9.81 7.90
N VAL A 112 -9.86 10.04 8.17
CA VAL A 112 -10.95 9.28 7.54
C VAL A 112 -10.96 9.49 6.03
N GLY A 113 -10.79 10.73 5.56
CA GLY A 113 -10.69 11.03 4.13
C GLY A 113 -9.52 10.31 3.46
N LEU A 114 -8.36 10.26 4.10
CA LEU A 114 -7.18 9.53 3.62
C LEU A 114 -7.43 8.02 3.55
N ILE A 115 -8.05 7.43 4.57
CA ILE A 115 -8.42 6.00 4.58
C ILE A 115 -9.37 5.68 3.42
N LEU A 116 -10.44 6.47 3.25
CA LEU A 116 -11.44 6.26 2.21
C LEU A 116 -10.82 6.40 0.81
N LEU A 117 -9.98 7.40 0.61
CA LEU A 117 -9.28 7.63 -0.65
C LEU A 117 -8.32 6.47 -0.98
N ASP A 118 -7.52 6.03 -0.01
CA ASP A 118 -6.54 4.96 -0.20
C ASP A 118 -7.23 3.63 -0.55
N ILE A 119 -8.22 3.21 0.23
CA ILE A 119 -8.96 1.96 -0.02
C ILE A 119 -9.71 2.02 -1.36
N SER A 120 -10.45 3.10 -1.63
CA SER A 120 -11.23 3.20 -2.87
C SER A 120 -10.35 3.24 -4.12
N SER A 121 -9.29 4.05 -4.10
CA SER A 121 -8.39 4.19 -5.26
C SER A 121 -7.67 2.88 -5.59
N HIS A 122 -7.20 2.14 -4.59
CA HIS A 122 -6.53 0.85 -4.79
C HIS A 122 -7.52 -0.25 -5.19
N TRP A 123 -8.69 -0.32 -4.56
CA TRP A 123 -9.71 -1.33 -4.90
C TRP A 123 -10.21 -1.18 -6.33
N CYS A 124 -10.58 0.05 -6.75
CA CYS A 124 -10.97 0.33 -8.13
C CYS A 124 -9.83 0.00 -9.10
N GLN A 125 -8.59 0.27 -8.71
CA GLN A 125 -7.43 -0.02 -9.55
C GLN A 125 -7.17 -1.52 -9.72
N GLN A 126 -7.30 -2.30 -8.65
CA GLN A 126 -7.20 -3.76 -8.72
C GLN A 126 -8.33 -4.35 -9.55
N PHE A 127 -9.58 -3.93 -9.31
CA PHE A 127 -10.75 -4.39 -10.06
C PHE A 127 -10.65 -4.09 -11.56
N SER A 128 -10.30 -2.86 -11.92
CA SER A 128 -10.09 -2.50 -13.33
C SER A 128 -9.00 -3.37 -13.97
N THR A 129 -7.89 -3.61 -13.28
CA THR A 129 -6.81 -4.45 -13.79
C THR A 129 -7.25 -5.91 -13.97
N SER A 130 -8.02 -6.48 -13.03
CA SER A 130 -8.51 -7.85 -13.14
C SER A 130 -9.51 -8.03 -14.28
N VAL A 131 -10.43 -7.07 -14.46
CA VAL A 131 -11.42 -7.11 -15.56
C VAL A 131 -10.72 -6.96 -16.91
N MET A 132 -9.78 -6.01 -17.02
CA MET A 132 -9.03 -5.81 -18.27
C MET A 132 -8.14 -7.03 -18.63
N ASN A 133 -7.54 -7.69 -17.64
CA ASN A 133 -6.73 -8.89 -17.86
C ASN A 133 -7.58 -10.09 -18.32
N GLN A 134 -8.85 -10.17 -17.93
CA GLN A 134 -9.78 -11.19 -18.43
C GLN A 134 -10.29 -10.88 -19.85
N ALA A 135 -10.42 -9.60 -20.20
CA ALA A 135 -10.85 -9.17 -21.52
C ALA A 135 -9.78 -9.32 -22.62
N HIS A 136 -8.49 -9.24 -22.28
CA HIS A 136 -7.37 -9.31 -23.21
C HIS A 136 -6.57 -10.61 -23.09
N HIS A 137 -7.03 -11.67 -23.75
CA HIS A 137 -6.26 -12.92 -23.89
C HIS A 137 -4.93 -12.78 -24.65
N LYS A 138 -4.59 -11.60 -25.22
CA LYS A 138 -3.29 -11.31 -25.84
C LYS A 138 -2.99 -9.80 -25.77
N SER A 139 -1.72 -9.48 -25.47
CA SER A 139 -0.96 -8.24 -25.72
C SER A 139 -0.66 -7.28 -24.55
N ASP A 140 0.58 -6.79 -24.60
CA ASP A 140 1.38 -6.08 -23.60
C ASP A 140 0.92 -4.66 -23.20
N ASN A 141 -0.36 -4.33 -23.32
CA ASN A 141 -0.86 -2.95 -23.22
C ASN A 141 -1.85 -2.69 -22.06
N ALA A 142 -1.73 -3.41 -20.93
CA ALA A 142 -2.59 -3.23 -19.75
C ALA A 142 -2.61 -1.79 -19.17
N ASN A 143 -1.60 -0.96 -19.50
CA ASN A 143 -1.50 0.43 -19.06
C ASN A 143 -1.76 1.48 -20.16
N ALA A 144 -2.00 1.08 -21.42
CA ALA A 144 -2.11 2.03 -22.54
C ALA A 144 -3.32 2.97 -22.42
N GLY A 145 -4.44 2.50 -21.85
CA GLY A 145 -5.68 3.26 -21.66
C GLY A 145 -5.77 4.10 -20.38
N ARG A 146 -4.72 4.14 -19.54
CA ARG A 146 -4.74 4.94 -18.30
C ARG A 146 -4.39 6.40 -18.56
N PHE A 147 -4.86 7.29 -17.67
CA PHE A 147 -4.51 8.71 -17.75
C PHE A 147 -2.99 8.93 -17.76
N PHE A 148 -2.55 9.96 -18.49
CA PHE A 148 -1.12 10.28 -18.68
C PHE A 148 -0.36 10.44 -17.36
N LEU A 149 -0.97 11.10 -16.37
CA LEU A 149 -0.33 11.35 -15.07
C LEU A 149 0.00 10.05 -14.31
N VAL A 150 -0.90 9.06 -14.36
CA VAL A 150 -0.69 7.75 -13.70
C VAL A 150 0.46 7.01 -14.39
N ARG A 151 0.49 7.01 -15.73
CA ARG A 151 1.58 6.39 -16.51
C ARG A 151 2.93 7.05 -16.24
N TRP A 152 2.96 8.38 -16.20
CA TRP A 152 4.15 9.15 -15.87
C TRP A 152 4.63 8.85 -14.46
N TYR A 153 3.72 8.81 -13.48
CA TYR A 153 4.03 8.51 -12.08
C TYR A 153 4.71 7.15 -11.91
N TYR A 154 4.20 6.10 -12.55
CA TYR A 154 4.83 4.76 -12.49
C TYR A 154 6.11 4.65 -13.33
N LYS A 155 6.35 5.54 -14.29
CA LYS A 155 7.57 5.54 -15.11
C LYS A 155 8.80 6.00 -14.33
N TYR A 156 8.65 6.97 -13.44
CA TYR A 156 9.77 7.51 -12.66
C TYR A 156 9.90 6.80 -11.31
N TYR A 157 10.59 5.65 -11.32
CA TYR A 157 10.71 4.76 -10.15
C TYR A 157 11.16 5.45 -8.85
N TYR A 158 12.19 6.31 -8.90
CA TYR A 158 12.68 7.02 -7.71
C TYR A 158 11.65 8.02 -7.15
N PHE A 159 10.89 8.69 -8.02
CA PHE A 159 9.84 9.61 -7.60
C PHE A 159 8.63 8.86 -7.02
N PHE A 160 8.24 7.76 -7.65
CA PHE A 160 7.26 6.82 -7.12
C PHE A 160 7.63 6.36 -5.71
N GLY A 161 8.87 5.87 -5.54
CA GLY A 161 9.38 5.42 -4.24
C GLY A 161 9.37 6.54 -3.20
N TYR A 162 9.81 7.74 -3.56
CA TYR A 162 9.76 8.92 -2.69
C TYR A 162 8.34 9.23 -2.20
N CYS A 163 7.34 9.21 -3.09
CA CYS A 163 5.95 9.47 -2.72
C CYS A 163 5.37 8.39 -1.82
N CYS A 164 5.65 7.10 -2.09
CA CYS A 164 5.15 6.00 -1.27
C CYS A 164 5.80 5.98 0.12
N VAL A 165 7.13 6.03 0.18
CA VAL A 165 7.87 6.08 1.44
C VAL A 165 7.54 7.36 2.20
N GLY A 166 7.49 8.50 1.50
CA GLY A 166 7.18 9.79 2.11
C GLY A 166 5.79 9.86 2.72
N ALA A 167 4.78 9.24 2.10
CA ALA A 167 3.44 9.13 2.66
C ALA A 167 3.43 8.34 3.98
N GLU A 168 3.99 7.13 3.98
CA GLU A 168 4.04 6.29 5.18
C GLU A 168 4.86 6.91 6.31
N PHE A 169 6.05 7.45 5.98
CA PHE A 169 6.90 8.11 6.97
C PHE A 169 6.29 9.42 7.50
N THR A 170 5.39 10.07 6.74
CA THR A 170 4.61 11.21 7.30
C THR A 170 3.77 10.73 8.48
N TYR A 171 3.04 9.62 8.33
CA TYR A 171 2.19 9.09 9.39
C TYR A 171 2.99 8.58 10.58
N VAL A 172 4.10 7.87 10.32
CA VAL A 172 5.02 7.43 11.38
C VAL A 172 5.60 8.63 12.15
N THR A 173 6.03 9.68 11.44
CA THR A 173 6.58 10.89 12.07
C THR A 173 5.53 11.62 12.90
N LEU A 174 4.27 11.69 12.44
CA LEU A 174 3.16 12.24 13.22
C LEU A 174 2.92 11.43 14.49
N TYR A 175 2.97 10.10 14.42
CA TYR A 175 2.85 9.24 15.60
C TYR A 175 3.98 9.51 16.60
N MET A 176 5.23 9.54 16.13
CA MET A 176 6.38 9.86 16.98
C MET A 176 6.26 11.25 17.64
N MET A 177 5.77 12.25 16.90
CA MET A 177 5.57 13.61 17.43
C MET A 177 4.49 13.70 18.51
N ALA A 178 3.46 12.85 18.46
CA ALA A 178 2.42 12.79 19.49
C ALA A 178 2.99 12.35 20.84
N HIS A 179 4.00 11.49 20.84
CA HIS A 179 4.63 10.94 22.07
C HIS A 179 5.91 11.67 22.47
N HIS A 180 6.69 12.16 21.51
CA HIS A 180 7.96 12.83 21.77
C HIS A 180 8.19 13.99 20.78
N SER A 181 7.97 15.21 21.25
CA SER A 181 8.22 16.41 20.45
C SER A 181 9.72 16.75 20.41
N HIS A 182 10.33 16.62 19.23
CA HIS A 182 11.71 17.04 18.98
C HIS A 182 11.82 17.86 17.67
N PRO A 183 12.62 18.94 17.62
CA PRO A 183 12.76 19.77 16.41
C PRO A 183 13.03 19.00 15.12
N TRP A 184 13.92 18.00 15.14
CA TRP A 184 14.24 17.18 13.95
C TRP A 184 13.00 16.52 13.31
N LEU A 185 12.01 16.10 14.09
CA LEU A 185 10.76 15.50 13.57
C LEU A 185 9.94 16.53 12.79
N SER A 186 9.87 17.77 13.30
CA SER A 186 9.21 18.86 12.58
C SER A 186 9.90 19.16 11.26
N HIS A 187 11.23 19.19 11.23
CA HIS A 187 11.99 19.39 9.98
C HIS A 187 11.74 18.24 9.00
N ALA A 188 11.68 17.00 9.48
CA ALA A 188 11.35 15.84 8.66
C ALA A 188 9.96 15.97 8.01
N LEU A 189 8.95 16.43 8.76
CA LEU A 189 7.60 16.64 8.20
C LEU A 189 7.56 17.65 7.04
N HIS A 190 8.39 18.70 7.05
CA HIS A 190 8.43 19.66 5.94
C HIS A 190 8.87 19.01 4.62
N ILE A 191 9.66 17.93 4.69
CA ILE A 191 10.10 17.16 3.53
C ILE A 191 9.07 16.09 3.17
N LEU A 192 8.51 15.41 4.18
CA LEU A 192 7.61 14.26 3.99
C LEU A 192 6.19 14.66 3.57
N VAL A 193 5.65 15.76 4.10
CA VAL A 193 4.27 16.21 3.82
C VAL A 193 4.05 16.50 2.32
N PRO A 194 4.95 17.19 1.59
CA PRO A 194 4.83 17.34 0.15
C PRO A 194 4.77 16.00 -0.61
N ALA A 195 5.54 15.00 -0.17
CA ALA A 195 5.53 13.67 -0.75
C ALA A 195 4.17 12.98 -0.53
N CYS A 196 3.68 13.05 0.70
CA CYS A 196 2.36 12.54 1.09
C CYS A 196 1.24 13.22 0.28
N ALA A 197 1.21 14.54 0.24
CA ALA A 197 0.21 15.30 -0.53
C ALA A 197 0.22 14.91 -2.01
N THR A 198 1.41 14.78 -2.60
CA THR A 198 1.56 14.33 -3.99
C THR A 198 1.01 12.91 -4.20
N LYS A 199 1.29 11.98 -3.27
CA LYS A 199 0.73 10.62 -3.31
C LYS A 199 -0.80 10.64 -3.27
N GLN A 200 -1.40 11.49 -2.44
CA GLN A 200 -2.86 11.60 -2.36
C GLN A 200 -3.48 12.18 -3.64
N LEU A 201 -2.84 13.17 -4.26
CA LEU A 201 -3.26 13.67 -5.58
C LEU A 201 -3.22 12.55 -6.62
N VAL A 202 -2.17 11.74 -6.62
CA VAL A 202 -2.06 10.58 -7.51
C VAL A 202 -3.16 9.56 -7.23
N ASN A 203 -3.49 9.29 -5.95
CA ASN A 203 -4.58 8.38 -5.59
C ASN A 203 -5.95 8.85 -6.15
N ILE A 204 -6.24 10.15 -6.15
CA ILE A 204 -7.45 10.71 -6.75
C ILE A 204 -7.48 10.47 -8.26
N VAL A 205 -6.38 10.75 -8.94
CA VAL A 205 -6.28 10.56 -10.40
C VAL A 205 -6.32 9.07 -10.75
N GLN A 206 -5.73 8.21 -9.91
CA GLN A 206 -5.80 6.76 -10.07
C GLN A 206 -7.23 6.25 -9.94
N LEU A 207 -7.99 6.71 -8.94
CA LEU A 207 -9.39 6.34 -8.74
C LEU A 207 -10.24 6.69 -9.97
N THR A 208 -10.17 7.95 -10.41
CA THR A 208 -10.92 8.42 -11.58
C THR A 208 -10.52 7.71 -12.86
N SER A 209 -9.23 7.47 -13.08
CA SER A 209 -8.72 6.70 -14.23
C SER A 209 -9.23 5.27 -14.22
N ALA A 210 -9.28 4.61 -13.06
CA ALA A 210 -9.76 3.24 -12.93
C ALA A 210 -11.26 3.14 -13.23
N CYS A 211 -12.07 4.05 -12.68
CA CYS A 211 -13.51 4.11 -12.96
C CYS A 211 -13.79 4.35 -14.44
N HIS A 212 -13.06 5.28 -15.07
CA HIS A 212 -13.20 5.55 -16.50
C HIS A 212 -12.85 4.33 -17.36
N ALA A 213 -11.79 3.59 -17.00
CA ALA A 213 -11.37 2.40 -17.73
C ALA A 213 -12.45 1.30 -17.71
N VAL A 214 -13.06 1.05 -16.54
CA VAL A 214 -14.15 0.08 -16.40
C VAL A 214 -15.37 0.51 -17.21
N ALA A 215 -15.81 1.76 -17.07
CA ALA A 215 -16.97 2.27 -17.80
C ALA A 215 -16.76 2.23 -19.33
N SER A 216 -15.53 2.49 -19.78
CA SER A 216 -15.16 2.42 -21.20
C SER A 216 -15.27 0.99 -21.72
N HIS A 217 -14.77 0.02 -20.94
CA HIS A 217 -14.88 -1.40 -21.28
C HIS A 217 -16.34 -1.87 -21.35
N ASP A 218 -17.18 -1.47 -20.39
CA ASP A 218 -18.60 -1.81 -20.42
C ASP A 218 -19.32 -1.21 -21.64
N ALA A 219 -18.94 0.01 -22.04
CA ALA A 219 -19.47 0.64 -23.25
C ALA A 219 -19.05 -0.13 -24.53
N GLU A 220 -17.80 -0.59 -24.61
CA GLU A 220 -17.33 -1.42 -25.72
C GLU A 220 -18.07 -2.76 -25.81
N LEU A 221 -18.39 -3.39 -24.67
CA LEU A 221 -19.16 -4.62 -24.65
C LEU A 221 -20.61 -4.43 -25.12
N LYS A 222 -21.23 -3.29 -24.81
CA LYS A 222 -22.61 -2.98 -25.25
C LYS A 222 -22.72 -2.59 -26.72
N ASN A 223 -21.65 -2.08 -27.31
CA ASN A 223 -21.60 -1.65 -28.71
C ASN A 223 -21.18 -2.77 -29.68
N LYS A 224 -20.96 -3.99 -29.17
CA LYS A 224 -20.76 -5.22 -29.95
C LYS A 224 -22.08 -5.95 -30.13
#